data_AF-A0A947FQ54-F1
#
_entry.id   AF-A0A947FQ54-F1
#
_cell.length_a   1.000
_cell.length_b   1.000
_cell.length_c   1.000
_cell.angle_alpha   90.00
_cell.angle_beta   90.00
_cell.angle_gamma   90.00
#
_symmetry.space_group_name_H-M   'P 1'
#
loop_
_entity.id
_entity.type
_entity.pdbx_description
1 polymer ?
#
loop_
_entity_poly.entity_id
_entity_poly.type
_entity_poly.pdbx_seq_one_letter_code
_entity_poly.pdbx_strand_id
1 'polypeptide(L)'
;NYFDNALTDATSEVYTLIGRALPEIGDRILGQRFGLMWEMIIHSLADRERHRLQAAGAAERESERFINNLIDVVTGGLTTPVSAETSRAR
;
A
#
# COMPACT_ATOMS: atom_id res chain seq x y z
N ASN A 1 22.37 11.05 2.16
CA ASN A 1 20.93 11.30 1.96
C ASN A 1 20.17 11.02 3.24
N TYR A 2 19.87 12.04 4.03
CA TYR A 2 19.09 11.91 5.27
C TYR A 2 17.65 11.43 4.99
N PHE A 3 17.06 11.86 3.87
CA PHE A 3 15.71 11.48 3.44
C PHE A 3 15.58 10.01 3.03
N ASP A 4 16.58 9.45 2.33
CA ASP A 4 16.56 8.04 1.92
C ASP A 4 16.57 7.11 3.16
N ASN A 5 17.32 7.48 4.20
CA ASN A 5 17.40 6.70 5.43
C ASN A 5 16.07 6.75 6.19
N ALA A 6 15.46 7.93 6.36
CA ALA A 6 14.19 8.06 7.06
C ALA A 6 13.03 7.32 6.36
N LEU A 7 12.97 7.35 5.03
CA LEU A 7 11.97 6.61 4.27
C LEU A 7 12.19 5.10 4.41
N THR A 8 13.44 4.64 4.33
CA THR A 8 13.82 3.23 4.49
C THR A 8 13.46 2.72 5.88
N ASP A 9 13.74 3.51 6.92
CA ASP A 9 13.44 3.18 8.31
C ASP A 9 11.93 3.06 8.54
N ALA A 10 11.15 4.06 8.09
CA ALA A 10 9.70 4.04 8.20
C ALA A 10 9.07 2.86 7.44
N THR A 11 9.56 2.58 6.23
CA THR A 11 9.08 1.46 5.41
C THR A 11 9.37 0.12 6.09
N SER A 12 10.54 -0.03 6.72
CA SER A 12 10.94 -1.23 7.46
C SER A 12 10.09 -1.44 8.72
N GLU A 13 9.77 -0.36 9.42
CA GLU A 13 8.88 -0.38 10.58
C GLU A 13 7.48 -0.82 10.19
N VAL A 14 6.91 -0.23 9.13
CA VAL A 14 5.58 -0.60 8.61
C VAL A 14 5.56 -2.08 8.19
N TYR A 15 6.57 -2.55 7.45
CA TYR A 15 6.68 -3.96 7.07
C TYR A 15 6.67 -4.88 8.29
N THR A 16 7.43 -4.52 9.33
CA THR A 16 7.51 -5.27 10.58
C THR A 16 6.16 -5.31 11.31
N LEU A 17 5.45 -4.18 11.37
CA LEU A 17 4.13 -4.10 12.02
C LEU A 17 3.09 -4.94 11.27
N ILE A 18 3.09 -4.89 9.94
CA ILE A 18 2.17 -5.70 9.12
C ILE A 18 2.49 -7.19 9.31
N GLY A 19 3.77 -7.59 9.30
CA GLY A 19 4.14 -8.99 9.53
C GLY A 19 3.72 -9.53 10.89
N ARG A 20 3.72 -8.67 11.92
CA ARG A 20 3.18 -9.03 13.25
C ARG A 20 1.65 -9.13 13.26
N ALA A 21 0.96 -8.32 12.46
CA ALA A 21 -0.50 -8.34 12.36
C ALA A 21 -1.04 -9.51 11.53
N LEU A 22 -0.23 -10.05 10.61
CA LEU A 22 -0.59 -11.12 9.67
C LEU A 22 0.40 -12.30 9.73
N PRO A 23 0.58 -12.93 10.92
CA PRO A 23 1.60 -13.96 11.13
C PRO A 23 1.39 -15.23 10.28
N GLU A 24 0.17 -15.46 9.79
CA GLU A 24 -0.17 -16.57 8.89
C GLU A 24 0.39 -16.39 7.48
N ILE A 25 0.67 -15.14 7.07
CA ILE A 25 1.28 -14.85 5.77
C ILE A 25 2.79 -14.96 5.92
N GLY A 26 3.39 -15.96 5.28
CA GLY A 26 4.86 -16.06 5.30
C GLY A 26 5.56 -14.93 4.56
N ASP A 27 6.75 -14.59 5.04
CA ASP A 27 7.58 -13.44 4.63
C ASP A 27 7.69 -13.22 3.12
N ARG A 28 7.83 -14.30 2.33
CA ARG A 28 7.92 -14.18 0.87
C ARG A 28 6.65 -13.60 0.26
N ILE A 29 5.48 -14.07 0.67
CA ILE A 29 4.20 -13.58 0.16
C ILE A 29 3.93 -12.19 0.73
N LEU A 30 4.27 -11.97 2.00
CA LEU A 30 4.16 -10.65 2.61
C LEU A 30 5.01 -9.61 1.87
N GLY A 31 6.25 -9.94 1.51
CA GLY A 31 7.15 -9.10 0.72
C GLY A 31 6.58 -8.74 -0.64
N GLN A 32 6.00 -9.71 -1.35
CA GLN A 32 5.33 -9.48 -2.63
C GLN A 32 4.12 -8.54 -2.48
N ARG A 33 3.25 -8.80 -1.50
CA ARG A 33 2.08 -7.96 -1.24
C ARG A 33 2.47 -6.54 -0.83
N PHE A 34 3.49 -6.42 0.01
CA PHE A 34 4.01 -5.14 0.47
C PHE A 34 4.57 -4.31 -0.70
N GLY A 35 5.35 -4.92 -1.60
CA GLY A 35 5.84 -4.25 -2.81
C GLY A 35 4.70 -3.79 -3.73
N LEU A 36 3.70 -4.64 -3.96
CA LEU A 36 2.53 -4.30 -4.78
C LEU A 36 1.72 -3.14 -4.17
N MET A 37 1.50 -3.18 -2.85
CA MET A 37 0.85 -2.10 -2.12
C MET A 37 1.61 -0.78 -2.29
N TRP A 38 2.93 -0.81 -2.09
CA TRP A 38 3.77 0.38 -2.19
C TRP A 38 3.64 1.07 -3.55
N GLU A 39 3.79 0.29 -4.62
CA GLU A 39 3.62 0.75 -6.00
C GLU A 39 2.21 1.32 -6.22
N MET A 40 1.17 0.62 -5.77
CA MET A 40 -0.21 1.04 -5.94
C MET A 40 -0.51 2.37 -5.23
N ILE A 41 0.01 2.58 -4.02
CA ILE A 41 -0.16 3.84 -3.27
C ILE A 41 0.49 4.99 -4.04
N ILE A 42 1.74 4.82 -4.49
CA ILE A 42 2.47 5.86 -5.22
C ILE A 42 1.74 6.23 -6.52
N HIS A 43 1.34 5.23 -7.31
CA HIS A 43 0.65 5.47 -8.57
C HIS A 43 -0.72 6.13 -8.36
N SER A 44 -1.49 5.68 -7.37
CA SER A 44 -2.80 6.25 -7.06
C SER A 44 -2.70 7.72 -6.65
N LEU A 45 -1.70 8.07 -5.82
CA LEU A 45 -1.46 9.46 -5.42
C LEU A 45 -0.98 10.33 -6.60
N ALA A 46 -0.08 9.80 -7.43
CA ALA A 46 0.39 10.50 -8.61
C ALA A 46 -0.74 10.78 -9.61
N ASP A 47 -1.61 9.80 -9.87
CA ASP A 47 -2.76 9.95 -10.76
C ASP A 47 -3.79 10.93 -10.21
N ARG A 48 -4.04 10.88 -8.90
CA ARG A 48 -4.88 11.88 -8.24
C ARG A 48 -4.32 13.30 -8.42
N GLU A 49 -3.02 13.49 -8.24
CA GLU A 49 -2.40 14.81 -8.41
C GLU A 49 -2.49 15.29 -9.86
N ARG A 50 -2.27 14.41 -10.84
CA ARG A 50 -2.47 14.73 -12.27
C ARG A 50 -3.90 15.19 -12.54
N HIS A 51 -4.89 14.48 -12.01
CA HIS A 51 -6.30 14.86 -12.17
C HIS A 51 -6.63 16.16 -11.44
N ARG A 52 -6.07 16.39 -10.25
CA ARG A 52 -6.25 17.64 -9.48
C ARG A 52 -5.74 18.85 -10.26
N LEU A 53 -4.58 18.74 -10.91
CA LEU A 53 -4.02 19.82 -11.73
C LEU A 53 -4.86 20.10 -12.99
N GLN A 54 -5.59 19.10 -13.49
CA GLN A 54 -6.45 19.23 -14.67
C GLN A 54 -7.87 19.74 -14.33
N ALA A 55 -8.38 19.47 -13.13
CA ALA A 55 -9.73 19.83 -12.70
C ALA A 55 -9.73 21.12 -11.85
N ALA A 56 -9.94 22.27 -12.49
CA ALA A 56 -10.11 23.55 -11.78
C ALA A 56 -11.44 23.57 -10.98
N GLY A 57 -11.40 23.27 -9.68
CA GLY A 57 -12.43 23.73 -8.71
C GLY A 57 -13.18 22.71 -7.84
N ALA A 58 -12.92 21.40 -7.92
CA ALA A 58 -13.67 20.38 -7.14
C ALA A 58 -12.85 19.63 -6.05
N ALA A 59 -11.60 20.00 -5.84
CA ALA A 59 -10.57 19.10 -5.29
C ALA A 59 -10.64 18.72 -3.80
N GLU A 60 -11.30 19.48 -2.92
CA GLU A 60 -11.13 19.28 -1.47
C GLU A 60 -11.99 18.14 -0.88
N ARG A 61 -13.29 18.06 -1.19
CA ARG A 61 -14.18 17.04 -0.58
C ARG A 61 -13.95 15.62 -1.09
N GLU A 62 -13.30 15.46 -2.25
CA GLU A 62 -12.94 14.14 -2.79
C GLU A 62 -11.71 13.52 -2.12
N SER A 63 -10.92 14.30 -1.37
CA SER A 63 -9.63 13.84 -0.85
C SER A 63 -9.77 12.82 0.27
N GLU A 64 -10.67 13.05 1.22
CA GLU A 64 -10.90 12.10 2.32
C GLU A 64 -11.47 10.77 1.83
N ARG A 65 -12.46 10.81 0.92
CA ARG A 65 -13.05 9.60 0.33
C ARG A 65 -12.03 8.79 -0.45
N PHE A 66 -11.18 9.47 -1.22
CA PHE A 66 -10.10 8.81 -1.95
C PHE A 66 -9.11 8.12 -1.01
N ILE A 67 -8.67 8.81 0.05
CA ILE A 67 -7.71 8.25 1.01
C ILE A 67 -8.33 7.05 1.74
N ASN A 68 -9.56 7.17 2.23
CA ASN A 68 -10.23 6.06 2.91
C ASN A 68 -10.42 4.85 1.96
N ASN A 69 -10.85 5.08 0.72
CA ASN A 69 -10.95 4.01 -0.27
C ASN A 69 -9.58 3.38 -0.60
N LEU A 70 -8.52 4.18 -0.68
CA LEU A 70 -7.17 3.66 -0.88
C LEU A 70 -6.72 2.78 0.30
N ILE A 71 -7.00 3.18 1.53
CA ILE A 71 -6.74 2.39 2.74
C ILE A 71 -7.51 1.07 2.70
N ASP A 72 -8.80 1.09 2.33
CA ASP A 72 -9.63 -0.12 2.23
C ASP A 72 -9.07 -1.11 1.20
N VAL A 73 -8.68 -0.62 0.02
CA VAL A 73 -8.10 -1.45 -1.05
C VAL A 73 -6.76 -2.06 -0.61
N VAL A 74 -5.88 -1.25 -0.02
CA VAL A 74 -4.59 -1.72 0.51
C VAL A 74 -4.80 -2.78 1.58
N THR A 75 -5.69 -2.52 2.54
CA THR A 75 -5.99 -3.44 3.64
C THR A 75 -6.57 -4.73 3.11
N GLY A 76 -7.52 -4.67 2.17
CA GLY A 76 -8.08 -5.86 1.53
C GLY A 76 -7.03 -6.68 0.79
N GLY A 77 -6.12 -6.03 0.05
CA GLY A 77 -5.03 -6.71 -0.66
C GLY A 77 -4.01 -7.37 0.26
N LEU A 78 -3.67 -6.71 1.38
CA LEU A 78 -2.76 -7.25 2.39
C LEU A 78 -3.37 -8.44 3.15
N THR A 79 -4.64 -8.35 3.53
CA THR A 79 -5.31 -9.32 4.41
C THR A 79 -6.03 -10.45 3.66
N THR A 80 -6.09 -10.39 2.33
CA THR A 80 -6.80 -11.42 1.55
C THR A 80 -6.21 -12.82 1.81
N PRO A 81 -7.02 -13.88 1.94
CA PRO A 81 -6.50 -15.23 2.12
C PRO A 81 -5.53 -15.62 1.00
N VAL A 82 -4.42 -16.29 1.35
CA VAL A 82 -3.49 -16.84 0.35
C VAL A 82 -4.15 -18.04 -0.32
N SER A 83 -4.20 -18.06 -1.65
CA SER A 83 -4.79 -19.20 -2.37
C SER A 83 -3.96 -20.49 -2.17
N ALA A 84 -4.59 -21.64 -2.38
CA ALA A 84 -3.91 -22.93 -2.28
C ALA A 84 -2.76 -23.04 -3.30
N GLU A 85 -2.94 -22.50 -4.50
CA GLU A 85 -1.95 -22.47 -5.57
C GLU A 85 -0.73 -21.64 -5.16
N THR A 86 -0.97 -20.44 -4.63
CA THR A 86 0.10 -19.54 -4.18
C THR A 86 0.86 -20.12 -3.00
N SER A 87 0.15 -20.80 -2.08
CA SER A 87 0.76 -21.45 -0.91
C SER A 87 1.66 -22.63 -1.29
N ARG A 88 1.31 -23.35 -2.37
CA ARG A 88 2.07 -24.51 -2.89
C ARG A 88 3.29 -24.11 -3.73
N ALA A 89 3.37 -22.86 -4.18
CA ALA A 89 4.51 -22.33 -4.93
C ALA A 89 5.69 -21.89 -4.03
N ARG A 90 5.64 -22.23 -2.73
CA ARG A 90 6.77 -22.11 -1.78
C ARG A 90 7.85 -23.14 -2.07
#